data_AF-A0A925HKP9-F1
#
_entry.id   AF-A0A925HKP9-F1
#
_cell.length_a   1.000
_cell.length_b   1.000
_cell.length_c   1.000
_cell.angle_alpha   90.00
_cell.angle_beta   90.00
_cell.angle_gamma   90.00
#
_symmetry.space_group_name_H-M   'P 1'
#
loop_
_entity.id
_entity.type
_entity.pdbx_description
1 polymer ?
#
loop_
_entity_poly.entity_id
_entity_poly.type
_entity_poly.pdbx_seq_one_letter_code
_entity_poly.pdbx_strand_id
1 'polypeptide(L)'
;MLLRLLISLGLTGFLMGLVVLQMWTASRDKFLTVENLFHMGHGGLSLDRHYAISIDFCILAPFIGLVVFACAKEWGRDEMLTMAAISIFVTCIFVWMWSGGNEAHAHDRHTTAAGMLHGVYMAIVLWTILMVFVFTPKPDPMLLLVMCVVVTAFLFVGTHKYLGLINMWGDARTYDGQPLKDGGGWAVIIGATLLMGVRAYFLIPSSFWQGLK
;
A
#
# COMPACT_ATOMS: atom_id res chain seq x y z
N MET A 1 -19.14 -18.01 -9.71
CA MET A 1 -19.45 -16.70 -9.07
C MET A 1 -19.31 -16.76 -7.56
N LEU A 2 -20.05 -17.64 -6.85
CA LEU A 2 -19.98 -17.80 -5.40
C LEU A 2 -18.55 -18.01 -4.85
N LEU A 3 -17.77 -18.92 -5.45
CA LEU A 3 -16.39 -19.17 -5.02
C LEU A 3 -15.52 -17.91 -5.07
N ARG A 4 -15.62 -17.10 -6.13
CA ARG A 4 -14.86 -15.84 -6.25
C ARG A 4 -15.27 -14.81 -5.20
N LEU A 5 -16.57 -14.76 -4.88
CA LEU A 5 -17.07 -13.90 -3.81
C LEU A 5 -16.49 -14.32 -2.45
N LEU A 6 -16.50 -15.62 -2.14
CA LEU A 6 -15.92 -16.13 -0.89
C LEU A 6 -14.42 -15.87 -0.79
N ILE A 7 -13.67 -16.08 -1.88
CA ILE A 7 -12.23 -15.77 -1.94
C ILE A 7 -12.00 -14.27 -1.71
N SER A 8 -12.78 -13.42 -2.37
CA SER A 8 -12.70 -11.96 -2.24
C SER A 8 -12.99 -11.49 -0.82
N LEU A 9 -14.07 -11.96 -0.20
CA LEU A 9 -14.42 -11.62 1.18
C LEU A 9 -13.38 -12.16 2.18
N GLY A 10 -12.91 -13.39 1.98
CA GLY A 10 -11.85 -13.98 2.80
C GLY A 10 -10.54 -13.19 2.70
N LEU A 11 -10.16 -12.77 1.49
CA LEU A 11 -9.00 -11.93 1.25
C LEU A 11 -9.12 -10.56 1.93
N THR A 12 -10.27 -9.88 1.78
CA THR A 12 -10.54 -8.61 2.48
C THR A 12 -10.40 -8.77 3.99
N GLY A 13 -11.06 -9.78 4.56
CA GLY A 13 -10.99 -10.07 6.00
C GLY A 13 -9.56 -10.37 6.46
N PHE A 14 -8.80 -11.13 5.67
CA PHE A 14 -7.40 -11.43 5.94
C PHE A 14 -6.53 -10.17 5.95
N LEU A 15 -6.62 -9.34 4.91
CA LEU A 15 -5.86 -8.08 4.81
C LEU A 15 -6.20 -7.11 5.95
N MET A 16 -7.49 -6.95 6.29
CA MET A 16 -7.90 -6.16 7.45
C MET A 16 -7.37 -6.73 8.76
N GLY A 17 -7.38 -8.07 8.90
CA GLY A 17 -6.79 -8.77 10.03
C GLY A 17 -5.28 -8.52 10.17
N LEU A 18 -4.53 -8.50 9.06
CA LEU A 18 -3.11 -8.13 9.07
C LEU A 18 -2.88 -6.71 9.59
N VAL A 19 -3.73 -5.74 9.21
CA VAL A 19 -3.63 -4.36 9.72
C VAL A 19 -3.92 -4.30 11.22
N VAL A 20 -4.93 -5.02 11.72
CA VAL A 20 -5.20 -5.12 13.16
C VAL A 20 -4.02 -5.75 13.91
N LEU A 21 -3.39 -6.78 13.35
CA LEU A 21 -2.19 -7.39 13.93
C LEU A 21 -0.99 -6.43 13.94
N GLN A 22 -0.83 -5.58 12.92
CA GLN A 22 0.17 -4.50 12.93
C GLN A 22 -0.07 -3.54 14.10
N MET A 23 -1.31 -3.10 14.31
CA MET A 23 -1.66 -2.23 15.45
C MET A 23 -1.38 -2.90 16.80
N TRP A 24 -1.75 -4.18 16.93
CA TRP A 24 -1.52 -4.94 18.14
C TRP A 24 -0.02 -5.10 18.44
N THR A 25 0.78 -5.48 17.44
CA THR A 25 2.23 -5.63 17.60
C THR A 25 2.92 -4.31 17.91
N ALA A 26 2.58 -3.22 17.21
CA ALA A 26 3.11 -1.88 17.50
C ALA A 26 2.71 -1.38 18.90
N SER A 27 1.54 -1.77 19.42
CA SER A 27 1.12 -1.46 20.79
C SER A 27 2.03 -2.13 21.83
N ARG A 28 2.38 -3.40 21.59
CA ARG A 28 3.30 -4.15 22.46
C ARG A 28 4.71 -3.57 22.42
N ASP A 29 5.13 -3.05 21.27
CA ASP A 29 6.43 -2.39 21.07
C ASP A 29 6.43 -0.90 21.44
N LYS A 30 5.32 -0.37 21.97
CA LYS A 30 5.16 1.05 22.35
C LYS A 30 5.32 2.06 21.21
N PHE A 31 5.29 1.63 19.96
CA PHE A 31 5.29 2.48 18.76
C PHE A 31 3.88 2.76 18.20
N LEU A 32 2.80 2.34 18.90
CA LEU A 32 1.44 2.58 18.41
C LEU A 32 1.04 4.05 18.39
N THR A 33 1.36 4.82 19.43
CA THR A 33 0.89 6.22 19.57
C THR A 33 2.03 7.18 19.88
N VAL A 34 1.81 8.45 19.55
CA VAL A 34 2.73 9.54 19.84
C VAL A 34 3.04 9.66 21.33
N GLU A 35 2.03 9.48 22.20
CA GLU A 35 2.18 9.55 23.65
C GLU A 35 3.11 8.45 24.17
N ASN A 36 3.01 7.23 23.63
CA ASN A 36 3.91 6.14 24.03
C ASN A 36 5.37 6.48 23.67
N LEU A 37 5.62 7.05 22.48
CA LEU A 37 6.96 7.50 22.08
C LEU A 37 7.49 8.59 23.02
N PHE A 38 6.67 9.59 23.34
CA PHE A 38 7.03 10.63 24.30
C PHE A 38 7.37 10.08 25.68
N HIS A 39 6.59 9.12 26.20
CA HIS A 39 6.85 8.49 27.49
C HIS A 39 8.16 7.70 27.51
N MET A 40 8.58 7.14 26.38
CA MET A 40 9.88 6.49 26.24
C MET A 40 11.03 7.48 26.02
N GLY A 41 10.74 8.76 25.78
CA GLY A 41 11.74 9.75 25.35
C GLY A 41 12.30 9.44 23.96
N HIS A 42 11.56 8.73 23.12
CA HIS A 42 11.99 8.35 21.78
C HIS A 42 11.36 9.28 20.73
N GLY A 43 12.17 9.76 19.79
CA GLY A 43 11.69 10.32 18.53
C GLY A 43 11.39 9.20 17.54
N GLY A 44 10.38 9.36 16.68
CA GLY A 44 10.00 8.41 15.65
C GLY A 44 8.61 8.69 15.07
N LEU A 45 8.24 7.91 14.06
CA LEU A 45 6.88 7.88 13.53
C LEU A 45 6.09 6.74 14.18
N SER A 46 5.12 7.11 15.02
CA SER A 46 4.16 6.17 15.59
C SER A 46 3.17 5.67 14.54
N LEU A 47 2.62 4.48 14.76
CA LEU A 47 1.71 3.83 13.81
C LEU A 47 0.41 4.62 13.60
N ASP A 48 -0.13 5.26 14.64
CA ASP A 48 -1.33 6.11 14.57
C ASP A 48 -1.14 7.37 13.70
N ARG A 49 0.11 7.80 13.50
CA ARG A 49 0.50 8.88 12.59
C ARG A 49 0.96 8.38 11.23
N HIS A 50 1.11 7.07 11.07
CA HIS A 50 1.29 6.43 9.78
C HIS A 50 -0.07 6.33 9.07
N TYR A 51 -0.55 7.46 8.52
CA TYR A 51 -1.91 7.60 7.95
C TYR A 51 -2.28 6.57 6.88
N ALA A 52 -1.29 5.92 6.26
CA ALA A 52 -1.54 4.84 5.31
C ALA A 52 -2.24 3.63 5.95
N ILE A 53 -2.08 3.40 7.26
CA ILE A 53 -2.72 2.30 7.98
C ILE A 53 -4.26 2.39 7.93
N SER A 54 -4.82 3.60 8.03
CA SER A 54 -6.27 3.79 7.88
C SER A 54 -6.72 3.53 6.44
N ILE A 55 -5.90 3.88 5.45
CA ILE A 55 -6.18 3.60 4.04
C ILE A 55 -6.09 2.09 3.78
N ASP A 56 -5.09 1.40 4.32
CA ASP A 56 -4.90 -0.04 4.23
C ASP A 56 -6.14 -0.80 4.73
N PHE A 57 -6.67 -0.37 5.88
CA PHE A 57 -7.83 -1.01 6.50
C PHE A 57 -9.14 -0.68 5.79
N CYS A 58 -9.43 0.62 5.58
CA CYS A 58 -10.76 1.08 5.16
C CYS A 58 -10.97 1.07 3.64
N ILE A 59 -9.90 1.24 2.86
CA ILE A 59 -9.99 1.48 1.41
C ILE A 59 -9.31 0.35 0.66
N LEU A 60 -8.02 0.12 0.91
CA LEU A 60 -7.21 -0.74 0.07
C LEU A 60 -7.57 -2.22 0.26
N ALA A 61 -7.77 -2.71 1.49
CA ALA A 61 -8.21 -4.09 1.72
C ALA A 61 -9.53 -4.45 1.01
N PRO A 62 -10.65 -3.71 1.18
CA PRO A 62 -11.88 -4.01 0.46
C PRO A 62 -11.76 -3.78 -1.05
N PHE A 63 -10.98 -2.79 -1.48
CA PHE A 63 -10.74 -2.53 -2.90
C PHE A 63 -10.01 -3.70 -3.58
N ILE A 64 -8.98 -4.25 -2.94
CA ILE A 64 -8.24 -5.43 -3.43
C ILE A 64 -9.13 -6.66 -3.47
N GLY A 65 -10.00 -6.87 -2.47
CA GLY A 65 -11.03 -7.89 -2.53
C GLY A 65 -11.94 -7.73 -3.75
N LEU A 66 -12.44 -6.52 -4.01
CA LEU A 66 -13.29 -6.22 -5.16
C LEU A 66 -12.57 -6.51 -6.50
N VAL A 67 -11.30 -6.13 -6.61
CA VAL A 67 -10.48 -6.39 -7.79
C VAL A 67 -10.36 -7.88 -8.06
N VAL A 68 -10.04 -8.68 -7.03
CA VAL A 68 -9.96 -10.15 -7.16
C VAL A 68 -11.31 -10.73 -7.57
N PHE A 69 -12.42 -10.24 -7.00
CA PHE A 69 -13.76 -10.70 -7.42
C PHE A 69 -14.04 -10.46 -8.91
N ALA A 70 -13.66 -9.27 -9.41
CA ALA A 70 -13.93 -8.84 -10.78
C ALA A 70 -13.00 -9.51 -11.80
N CYS A 71 -11.70 -9.56 -11.52
CA CYS A 71 -10.65 -9.85 -12.50
C CYS A 71 -10.07 -11.26 -12.40
N ALA A 72 -10.14 -11.95 -11.24
CA ALA A 72 -9.40 -13.20 -11.04
C ALA A 72 -9.76 -14.36 -11.97
N LYS A 73 -10.88 -14.26 -12.68
CA LYS A 73 -11.29 -15.24 -13.70
C LYS A 73 -10.42 -15.22 -14.96
N GLU A 74 -9.69 -14.13 -15.17
CA GLU A 74 -8.86 -13.89 -16.36
C GLU A 74 -7.41 -14.36 -16.14
N TRP A 75 -7.06 -14.73 -14.90
CA TRP A 75 -5.69 -15.00 -14.49
C TRP A 75 -5.33 -16.47 -14.60
N GLY A 76 -4.26 -16.76 -15.35
CA GLY A 76 -3.65 -18.08 -15.43
C GLY A 76 -2.85 -18.42 -14.16
N ARG A 77 -2.69 -19.72 -13.88
CA ARG A 77 -1.91 -20.20 -12.73
C ARG A 77 -0.45 -19.73 -12.79
N ASP A 78 0.19 -19.86 -13.94
CA ASP A 78 1.61 -19.54 -14.10
C ASP A 78 1.86 -18.03 -14.01
N GLU A 79 0.90 -17.23 -14.50
CA GLU A 79 0.90 -15.77 -14.37
C GLU A 79 0.81 -15.35 -12.90
N MET A 80 -0.12 -15.96 -12.15
CA MET A 80 -0.27 -15.71 -10.71
C MET A 80 1.01 -16.06 -9.93
N LEU A 81 1.65 -17.20 -10.23
CA LEU A 81 2.89 -17.62 -9.59
C LEU A 81 4.05 -16.68 -9.93
N THR A 82 4.15 -16.25 -11.20
CA THR A 82 5.17 -15.30 -11.64
C THR A 82 5.04 -13.96 -10.93
N MET A 83 3.82 -13.41 -10.86
CA MET A 83 3.59 -12.15 -10.14
C MET A 83 3.74 -12.31 -8.63
N ALA A 84 3.47 -13.48 -8.06
CA ALA A 84 3.70 -13.75 -6.65
C ALA A 84 5.22 -13.68 -6.35
N ALA A 85 6.05 -14.29 -7.19
CA ALA A 85 7.50 -14.21 -7.04
C ALA A 85 8.02 -12.76 -7.17
N ILE A 86 7.55 -12.02 -8.17
CA ILE A 86 7.95 -10.61 -8.39
C ILE A 86 7.51 -9.74 -7.21
N SER A 87 6.26 -9.85 -6.77
CA SER A 87 5.75 -9.05 -5.64
C SER A 87 6.48 -9.35 -4.34
N ILE A 88 6.75 -10.62 -4.02
CA ILE A 88 7.56 -11.00 -2.86
C ILE A 88 8.97 -10.40 -2.96
N PHE A 89 9.63 -10.54 -4.11
CA PHE A 89 10.98 -10.00 -4.31
C PHE A 89 11.04 -8.48 -4.11
N VAL A 90 10.12 -7.74 -4.74
CA VAL A 90 10.01 -6.29 -4.60
C VAL A 90 9.70 -5.90 -3.14
N THR A 91 8.78 -6.60 -2.48
CA THR A 91 8.48 -6.38 -1.06
C THR A 91 9.71 -6.62 -0.18
N CYS A 92 10.49 -7.68 -0.41
CA CYS A 92 11.71 -7.93 0.36
C CYS A 92 12.72 -6.78 0.23
N ILE A 93 12.85 -6.19 -0.96
CA ILE A 93 13.69 -4.99 -1.16
C ILE A 93 13.16 -3.83 -0.31
N PHE A 94 11.87 -3.55 -0.35
CA PHE A 94 11.28 -2.47 0.46
C PHE A 94 11.44 -2.70 1.96
N VAL A 95 11.17 -3.92 2.44
CA VAL A 95 11.35 -4.29 3.84
C VAL A 95 12.81 -4.12 4.28
N TRP A 96 13.77 -4.50 3.42
CA TRP A 96 15.19 -4.27 3.68
C TRP A 96 15.52 -2.77 3.74
N MET A 97 15.00 -1.98 2.81
CA MET A 97 15.19 -0.52 2.80
C MET A 97 14.61 0.17 4.04
N TRP A 98 13.51 -0.35 4.60
CA TRP A 98 12.92 0.19 5.83
C TRP A 98 13.77 -0.02 7.07
N SER A 99 14.65 -1.02 7.10
CA SER A 99 15.44 -1.35 8.30
C SER A 99 16.26 -0.16 8.84
N GLY A 100 16.58 0.84 8.01
CA GLY A 100 17.26 2.07 8.45
C GLY A 100 16.34 3.17 9.01
N GLY A 101 15.03 2.95 9.02
CA GLY A 101 14.02 3.88 9.49
C GLY A 101 13.93 3.96 11.02
N ASN A 102 13.19 4.96 11.49
CA ASN A 102 12.81 5.11 12.89
C ASN A 102 11.29 5.35 12.99
N GLU A 103 10.53 4.29 12.74
CA GLU A 103 9.07 4.25 12.73
C GLU A 103 8.54 2.91 13.25
N ALA A 104 7.22 2.80 13.42
CA ALA A 104 6.58 1.59 13.92
C ALA A 104 6.87 0.31 13.12
N HIS A 105 7.15 0.43 11.81
CA HIS A 105 7.49 -0.71 10.95
C HIS A 105 8.98 -1.08 11.01
N ALA A 106 9.85 -0.16 11.42
CA ALA A 106 11.27 -0.39 11.57
C ALA A 106 11.89 0.66 12.49
N HIS A 107 12.56 0.20 13.55
CA HIS A 107 13.38 1.02 14.44
C HIS A 107 14.56 0.18 14.92
N ASP A 108 15.53 0.84 15.55
CA ASP A 108 16.74 0.19 16.09
C ASP A 108 17.51 -0.65 15.05
N ARG A 109 17.45 -0.24 13.78
CA ARG A 109 18.08 -0.92 12.63
C ARG A 109 17.46 -2.27 12.24
N HIS A 110 16.24 -2.55 12.69
CA HIS A 110 15.55 -3.80 12.44
C HIS A 110 14.10 -3.57 11.98
N THR A 111 13.62 -4.46 11.12
CA THR A 111 12.18 -4.53 10.79
C THR A 111 11.44 -5.11 11.99
N THR A 112 10.39 -4.43 12.45
CA THR A 112 9.58 -4.89 13.58
C THR A 112 8.60 -5.99 13.15
N ALA A 113 7.90 -6.60 14.11
CA ALA A 113 6.81 -7.51 13.81
C ALA A 113 5.69 -6.83 12.98
N ALA A 114 5.40 -5.55 13.27
CA ALA A 114 4.47 -4.75 12.48
C ALA A 114 5.00 -4.56 11.05
N GLY A 115 6.29 -4.27 10.88
CA GLY A 115 6.94 -4.17 9.56
C GLY A 115 6.85 -5.46 8.74
N MET A 116 7.06 -6.61 9.37
CA MET A 116 6.94 -7.91 8.69
C MET A 116 5.50 -8.20 8.26
N LEU A 117 4.52 -7.92 9.12
CA LEU A 117 3.10 -8.06 8.79
C LEU A 117 2.69 -7.11 7.66
N HIS A 118 3.20 -5.87 7.67
CA HIS A 118 3.00 -4.91 6.60
C HIS A 118 3.63 -5.38 5.28
N GLY A 119 4.82 -6.00 5.34
CA GLY A 119 5.43 -6.64 4.18
C GLY A 119 4.53 -7.71 3.54
N VAL A 120 3.94 -8.61 4.33
CA VAL A 120 2.99 -9.61 3.82
C VAL A 120 1.77 -8.95 3.18
N TYR A 121 1.22 -7.93 3.84
CA TYR A 121 0.11 -7.13 3.30
C TYR A 121 0.49 -6.52 1.93
N MET A 122 1.62 -5.82 1.86
CA MET A 122 2.11 -5.18 0.64
C MET A 122 2.36 -6.18 -0.50
N ALA A 123 2.92 -7.36 -0.21
CA ALA A 123 3.15 -8.37 -1.23
C ALA A 123 1.84 -8.80 -1.92
N ILE A 124 0.76 -8.99 -1.14
CA ILE A 124 -0.55 -9.40 -1.67
C ILE A 124 -1.21 -8.26 -2.46
N VAL A 125 -1.13 -7.03 -1.95
CA VAL A 125 -1.66 -5.85 -2.64
C VAL A 125 -0.93 -5.63 -3.97
N LEU A 126 0.41 -5.62 -3.93
CA LEU A 126 1.25 -5.45 -5.11
C LEU A 126 1.01 -6.57 -6.13
N TRP A 127 0.92 -7.82 -5.68
CA TRP A 127 0.55 -8.94 -6.53
C TRP A 127 -0.77 -8.67 -7.27
N THR A 128 -1.81 -8.27 -6.55
CA THR A 128 -3.13 -8.02 -7.15
C THR A 128 -3.09 -6.89 -8.17
N ILE A 129 -2.39 -5.79 -7.85
CA ILE A 129 -2.21 -4.65 -8.77
C ILE A 129 -1.47 -5.13 -10.03
N LEU A 130 -0.35 -5.83 -9.88
CA LEU A 130 0.42 -6.34 -11.02
C LEU A 130 -0.42 -7.29 -11.90
N MET A 131 -1.25 -8.15 -11.30
CA MET A 131 -2.16 -9.02 -12.04
C MET A 131 -3.15 -8.23 -12.90
N VAL A 132 -3.68 -7.11 -12.40
CA VAL A 132 -4.54 -6.22 -13.20
C VAL A 132 -3.76 -5.55 -14.31
N PHE A 133 -2.62 -4.93 -14.01
CA PHE A 133 -1.87 -4.16 -15.00
C PHE A 133 -1.26 -5.04 -16.09
N VAL A 134 -0.80 -6.26 -15.77
CA VAL A 134 -0.06 -7.12 -16.71
C VAL A 134 -0.98 -8.12 -17.41
N PHE A 135 -1.80 -8.84 -16.64
CA PHE A 135 -2.50 -10.05 -17.11
C PHE A 135 -4.01 -9.91 -17.21
N THR A 136 -4.55 -8.71 -17.06
CA THR A 136 -5.98 -8.45 -17.34
C THR A 136 -6.09 -7.68 -18.65
N PRO A 137 -6.45 -8.32 -19.79
CA PRO A 137 -6.40 -7.67 -21.09
C PRO A 137 -7.45 -6.57 -21.28
N LYS A 138 -8.61 -6.71 -20.61
CA LYS A 138 -9.76 -5.80 -20.75
C LYS A 138 -10.41 -5.56 -19.38
N PRO A 139 -9.70 -4.95 -18.43
CA PRO A 139 -10.30 -4.60 -17.14
C PRO A 139 -11.45 -3.62 -17.38
N ASP A 140 -12.43 -3.64 -16.48
CA ASP A 140 -13.47 -2.61 -16.48
C ASP A 140 -12.81 -1.22 -16.43
N PRO A 141 -13.15 -0.29 -17.34
CA PRO A 141 -12.50 1.02 -17.42
C PRO A 141 -12.59 1.84 -16.13
N MET A 142 -13.74 1.78 -15.44
CA MET A 142 -13.94 2.52 -14.21
C MET A 142 -13.11 1.91 -13.07
N LEU A 143 -13.08 0.58 -12.96
CA LEU A 143 -12.23 -0.12 -11.99
C LEU A 143 -10.76 0.23 -12.18
N LEU A 144 -10.27 0.24 -13.42
CA LEU A 144 -8.88 0.58 -13.72
C LEU A 144 -8.57 2.05 -13.40
N LEU A 145 -9.47 2.97 -13.74
CA LEU A 145 -9.32 4.39 -13.39
C LEU A 145 -9.28 4.60 -11.87
N VAL A 146 -10.22 3.99 -11.13
CA VAL A 146 -10.26 4.05 -9.66
C VAL A 146 -8.99 3.45 -9.08
N MET A 147 -8.51 2.32 -9.60
CA MET A 147 -7.24 1.72 -9.17
C MET A 147 -6.07 2.70 -9.33
N CYS A 148 -5.95 3.36 -10.48
CA CYS A 148 -4.87 4.34 -10.72
C CYS A 148 -4.91 5.49 -9.70
N VAL A 149 -6.10 5.99 -9.38
CA VAL A 149 -6.29 7.06 -8.39
C VAL A 149 -5.95 6.57 -6.98
N VAL A 150 -6.54 5.43 -6.56
CA VAL A 150 -6.35 4.85 -5.22
C VAL A 150 -4.88 4.52 -4.97
N VAL A 151 -4.21 3.85 -5.91
CA VAL A 151 -2.80 3.47 -5.76
C VAL A 151 -1.90 4.70 -5.74
N THR A 152 -2.15 5.70 -6.57
CA THR A 152 -1.35 6.95 -6.56
C THR A 152 -1.51 7.71 -5.24
N ALA A 153 -2.75 7.87 -4.77
CA ALA A 153 -3.03 8.52 -3.49
C ALA A 153 -2.40 7.73 -2.33
N PHE A 154 -2.49 6.40 -2.37
CA PHE A 154 -1.86 5.53 -1.40
C PHE A 154 -0.34 5.69 -1.39
N LEU A 155 0.34 5.66 -2.54
CA LEU A 155 1.78 5.84 -2.60
C LEU A 155 2.22 7.19 -2.03
N PHE A 156 1.45 8.25 -2.26
CA PHE A 156 1.71 9.57 -1.69
C PHE A 156 1.62 9.55 -0.15
N VAL A 157 0.61 8.89 0.41
CA VAL A 157 0.42 8.80 1.87
C VAL A 157 1.40 7.81 2.50
N GLY A 158 1.59 6.63 1.90
CA GLY A 158 2.44 5.53 2.38
C GLY A 158 3.93 5.79 2.29
N THR A 159 4.38 6.68 1.40
CA THR A 159 5.76 7.22 1.41
C THR A 159 5.89 8.52 2.24
N HIS A 160 4.90 8.75 3.10
CA HIS A 160 4.83 9.82 4.09
C HIS A 160 4.87 11.25 3.51
N LYS A 161 4.60 11.46 2.22
CA LYS A 161 4.62 12.82 1.64
C LYS A 161 3.53 13.70 2.25
N TYR A 162 2.36 13.12 2.53
CA TYR A 162 1.32 13.79 3.29
C TYR A 162 1.77 14.20 4.70
N LEU A 163 2.49 13.31 5.40
CA LEU A 163 3.07 13.62 6.71
C LEU A 163 4.04 14.81 6.62
N GLY A 164 4.87 14.83 5.58
CA GLY A 164 5.78 15.94 5.31
C GLY A 164 5.07 17.27 5.06
N LEU A 165 3.91 17.27 4.39
CA LEU A 165 3.08 18.47 4.24
C LEU A 165 2.57 18.94 5.59
N ILE A 166 1.95 18.07 6.38
CA ILE A 166 1.39 18.50 7.68
C ILE A 166 2.47 18.95 8.67
N ASN A 167 3.68 18.40 8.56
CA ASN A 167 4.79 18.79 9.42
C ASN A 167 5.32 20.20 9.08
N MET A 168 4.96 20.79 7.93
CA MET A 168 5.26 22.20 7.65
C MET A 168 4.59 23.15 8.66
N TRP A 169 3.50 22.71 9.30
CA TRP A 169 2.81 23.44 10.38
C TRP A 169 3.19 22.94 11.79
N GLY A 170 4.12 21.97 11.88
CA GLY A 170 4.60 21.44 13.16
C GLY A 170 3.66 20.45 13.84
N ASP A 171 2.82 19.75 13.08
CA ASP A 171 1.87 18.76 13.60
C ASP A 171 2.46 17.35 13.80
N ALA A 172 3.67 17.09 13.30
CA ALA A 172 4.34 15.79 13.39
C ALA A 172 5.73 15.89 14.06
N ARG A 173 5.80 16.57 15.20
CA ARG A 173 7.06 16.95 15.88
C ARG A 173 7.91 15.77 16.37
N THR A 174 7.33 14.59 16.54
CA THR A 174 8.09 13.41 16.96
C THR A 174 8.86 12.77 15.82
N TYR A 175 8.57 13.13 14.57
CA TYR A 175 9.18 12.53 13.40
C TYR A 175 10.19 13.49 12.75
N ASP A 176 11.47 13.17 12.92
CA ASP A 176 12.58 13.96 12.38
C ASP A 176 12.80 13.75 10.87
N GLY A 177 12.08 12.80 10.26
CA GLY A 177 12.17 12.54 8.84
C GLY A 177 11.76 13.75 7.99
N GLN A 178 12.31 13.83 6.78
CA GLN A 178 11.97 14.87 5.81
C GLN A 178 11.37 14.25 4.54
N PRO A 179 10.14 13.68 4.59
CA PRO A 179 9.57 12.92 3.47
C PRO A 179 9.51 13.69 2.16
N LEU A 180 9.31 15.01 2.21
CA LEU A 180 9.26 15.85 1.02
C LEU A 180 10.61 15.97 0.30
N LYS A 181 11.73 15.72 0.99
CA LYS A 181 13.09 15.74 0.41
C LYS A 181 13.58 14.35 -0.01
N ASP A 182 12.82 13.29 0.29
CA ASP A 182 13.15 11.94 -0.12
C ASP A 182 12.89 11.77 -1.63
N GLY A 183 13.95 11.96 -2.42
CA GLY A 183 13.94 11.80 -3.87
C GLY A 183 13.62 10.38 -4.32
N GLY A 184 13.97 9.37 -3.53
CA GLY A 184 13.65 7.97 -3.83
C GLY A 184 12.15 7.72 -3.80
N GLY A 185 11.46 8.16 -2.74
CA GLY A 185 10.01 8.07 -2.65
C GLY A 185 9.30 8.85 -3.75
N TRP A 186 9.79 10.04 -4.13
CA TRP A 186 9.25 10.77 -5.28
C TRP A 186 9.42 10.02 -6.60
N ALA A 187 10.58 9.42 -6.84
CA ALA A 187 10.82 8.63 -8.03
C ALA A 187 9.88 7.41 -8.11
N VAL A 188 9.60 6.75 -6.97
CA VAL A 188 8.63 5.64 -6.90
C VAL A 188 7.22 6.12 -7.24
N ILE A 189 6.75 7.22 -6.64
CA ILE A 189 5.43 7.79 -6.94
C ILE A 189 5.32 8.13 -8.43
N ILE A 190 6.26 8.91 -8.96
CA ILE A 190 6.23 9.37 -10.36
C ILE A 190 6.28 8.17 -11.30
N GLY A 191 7.22 7.25 -11.09
CA GLY A 191 7.39 6.06 -11.92
C GLY A 191 6.13 5.18 -11.93
N ALA A 192 5.56 4.90 -10.75
CA ALA A 192 4.33 4.11 -10.64
C ALA A 192 3.14 4.83 -11.28
N THR A 193 2.94 6.12 -11.02
CA THR A 193 1.85 6.91 -11.60
C THR A 193 1.95 6.99 -13.13
N LEU A 194 3.16 7.19 -13.67
CA LEU A 194 3.37 7.19 -15.12
C LEU A 194 3.07 5.81 -15.73
N LEU A 195 3.57 4.74 -15.13
CA LEU A 195 3.31 3.38 -15.60
C LEU A 195 1.81 3.07 -15.60
N MET A 196 1.12 3.40 -14.52
CA MET A 196 -0.32 3.20 -14.39
C MET A 196 -1.10 4.06 -15.38
N GLY A 197 -0.74 5.34 -15.52
CA GLY A 197 -1.38 6.28 -16.44
C GLY A 197 -1.22 5.87 -17.90
N VAL A 198 -0.02 5.43 -18.30
CA VAL A 198 0.25 4.89 -19.63
C VAL A 198 -0.60 3.64 -19.88
N ARG A 199 -0.64 2.72 -18.91
CA ARG A 199 -1.45 1.50 -19.07
C ARG A 199 -2.94 1.82 -19.15
N ALA A 200 -3.46 2.71 -18.30
CA ALA A 200 -4.85 3.15 -18.34
C ALA A 200 -5.19 3.82 -19.67
N TYR A 201 -4.30 4.67 -20.21
CA TYR A 201 -4.49 5.29 -21.52
C TYR A 201 -4.64 4.26 -22.65
N PHE A 202 -3.87 3.17 -22.62
CA PHE A 202 -3.95 2.13 -23.65
C PHE A 202 -5.09 1.12 -23.46
N LEU A 203 -5.49 0.84 -22.22
CA LEU A 203 -6.52 -0.15 -21.93
C LEU A 203 -7.95 0.42 -21.89
N ILE A 204 -8.11 1.70 -21.55
CA ILE A 204 -9.42 2.35 -21.49
C ILE A 204 -9.80 2.84 -22.90
N PRO A 205 -10.94 2.37 -23.47
CA PRO A 205 -11.38 2.78 -24.80
C PRO A 205 -11.58 4.29 -24.92
N SER A 206 -11.29 4.85 -26.10
CA SER A 206 -11.53 6.27 -26.41
C SER A 206 -12.98 6.72 -26.17
N SER A 207 -13.94 5.83 -26.40
CA SER A 207 -15.37 6.07 -26.15
C SER A 207 -15.69 6.34 -24.68
N PHE A 208 -15.00 5.68 -23.75
CA PHE A 208 -15.17 5.95 -22.31
C PHE A 208 -14.76 7.40 -21.98
N TRP A 209 -13.63 7.85 -22.49
CA TRP A 209 -13.15 9.22 -22.29
C TRP A 209 -14.06 10.28 -22.93
N GLN A 210 -14.66 9.97 -24.07
CA GLN A 210 -15.61 10.87 -24.73
C GLN A 210 -16.90 11.05 -23.92
N GLY A 211 -17.35 10.01 -23.20
CA GLY A 211 -18.55 10.06 -22.37
C GLY A 211 -18.39 10.81 -21.04
N LEU A 212 -17.17 11.21 -20.66
CA LEU A 212 -16.91 12.01 -19.46
C LEU A 212 -16.95 13.53 -19.71
N LYS A 213 -17.04 13.95 -20.98
CA LYS A 213 -17.13 15.36 -21.38
C LYS A 213 -18.57 15.84 -21.37
#